data_AF-A0A6I0K7W1-F1
#
_entry.id   AF-A0A6I0K7W1-F1
#
_cell.length_a   1.000
_cell.length_b   1.000
_cell.length_c   1.000
_cell.angle_alpha   90.00
_cell.angle_beta   90.00
_cell.angle_gamma   90.00
#
_symmetry.space_group_name_H-M   'P 1'
#
loop_
_entity.id
_entity.type
_entity.pdbx_description
1 polymer ?
#
loop_
_entity_poly.entity_id
_entity_poly.type
_entity_poly.pdbx_seq_one_letter_code
_entity_poly.pdbx_strand_id
1 'polypeptide(L)' 'MNKQQLFENIKRKKSFLCVGLDTDIKKIPEHLLKEEDPIFAFNKAIIDATADLCIAYKPNLAFYESMGVKGWIAFE' A
#
# COMPACT_ATOMS: atom_id res chain seq x y z
N MET A 1 2.33 4.54 14.79
CA MET A 1 3.26 3.54 15.37
C MET A 1 4.50 4.26 15.85
N ASN A 2 4.95 4.01 17.09
CA ASN A 2 6.22 4.55 17.61
C ASN A 2 7.36 3.53 17.49
N LYS A 3 8.59 3.93 17.85
CA LYS A 3 9.80 3.08 17.75
C LYS A 3 9.66 1.75 18.52
N GLN A 4 9.09 1.77 19.72
CA GLN A 4 8.95 0.56 20.54
C GLN A 4 7.97 -0.42 19.87
N GLN A 5 6.81 0.08 19.43
CA GLN A 5 5.81 -0.73 18.72
C GLN A 5 6.37 -1.35 17.44
N LEU A 6 7.18 -0.59 16.68
CA LEU A 6 7.86 -1.10 15.49
C LEU A 6 8.81 -2.25 15.84
N PHE A 7 9.64 -2.07 16.85
CA PHE A 7 10.60 -3.09 17.28
C PHE A 7 9.93 -4.38 17.76
N GLU A 8 8.85 -4.27 18.55
CA GLU A 8 8.09 -5.44 18.98
C GLU A 8 7.41 -6.16 17.80
N ASN A 9 6.91 -5.40 16.81
CA ASN A 9 6.36 -5.99 15.58
C ASN A 9 7.41 -6.75 14.77
N ILE A 10 8.62 -6.19 14.62
CA ILE A 10 9.77 -6.86 13.96
C ILE A 10 10.06 -8.20 14.64
N LYS A 11 10.18 -8.21 15.98
CA LYS A 11 10.43 -9.43 16.74
C LYS A 11 9.31 -10.46 16.59
N ARG A 12 8.06 -10.03 16.75
CA ARG A 12 6.88 -10.90 16.68
C ARG A 12 6.74 -11.57 15.32
N LYS A 13 6.89 -10.80 14.24
CA LYS A 13 6.74 -11.29 12.86
C LYS A 13 8.04 -11.86 12.27
N LYS A 14 9.16 -11.72 12.97
CA LYS A 14 10.52 -12.11 12.52
C LYS A 14 10.85 -11.58 11.12
N SER A 15 10.46 -10.34 10.87
CA SER A 15 10.53 -9.72 9.56
C SER A 15 11.04 -8.29 9.67
N PHE A 16 11.74 -7.85 8.63
CA PHE A 16 12.10 -6.45 8.41
C PHE A 16 11.46 -5.92 7.11
N LEU A 17 10.57 -6.69 6.50
CA LEU A 17 9.99 -6.39 5.20
C LEU A 17 9.16 -5.10 5.26
N CYS A 18 9.45 -4.19 4.35
CA CYS A 18 8.64 -3.02 4.06
C CYS A 18 8.13 -3.16 2.63
N VAL A 19 6.80 -3.14 2.46
CA VAL A 19 6.16 -3.31 1.16
C VAL A 19 5.89 -1.94 0.54
N GLY A 20 6.31 -1.74 -0.71
CA GLY A 20 6.02 -0.52 -1.46
C GLY A 20 4.58 -0.51 -1.98
N LEU A 21 3.93 0.65 -1.93
CA LEU A 21 2.62 0.88 -2.57
C LEU A 21 2.79 1.97 -3.63
N ASP A 22 3.40 1.56 -4.75
CA ASP A 22 3.87 2.40 -5.84
C ASP A 22 2.96 2.20 -7.06
N THR A 23 1.69 2.62 -6.92
CA THR A 23 0.60 2.18 -7.79
C THR A 23 0.51 2.94 -9.10
N ASP A 24 0.88 2.27 -10.19
CA ASP A 24 0.65 2.72 -11.56
C ASP A 24 -0.67 2.13 -12.08
N ILE A 25 -1.64 3.00 -12.36
CA ILE A 25 -2.98 2.60 -12.84
C ILE A 25 -2.93 1.72 -14.09
N LYS A 26 -1.89 1.85 -14.92
CA LYS A 26 -1.71 1.02 -16.13
C LYS A 26 -1.29 -0.41 -15.84
N LYS A 27 -0.83 -0.69 -14.61
CA LYS A 27 -0.40 -2.02 -14.16
C LYS A 27 -1.44 -2.70 -13.27
N ILE A 28 -2.55 -2.03 -12.97
CA ILE A 28 -3.65 -2.61 -12.19
C ILE A 28 -4.35 -3.69 -13.04
N PRO A 29 -4.60 -4.89 -12.48
CA PRO A 29 -5.36 -5.95 -13.16
C PRO A 29 -6.73 -5.47 -13.65
N GLU A 30 -7.13 -5.90 -14.85
CA GLU A 30 -8.36 -5.42 -15.52
C GLU A 30 -9.64 -5.59 -14.68
N HIS A 31 -9.72 -6.63 -13.84
CA HIS A 31 -10.89 -6.86 -12.99
C HIS A 31 -11.05 -5.79 -11.90
N LEU A 32 -9.96 -5.17 -11.44
CA LEU A 32 -9.98 -4.10 -10.44
C LEU A 32 -10.22 -2.72 -11.05
N LEU A 33 -9.99 -2.54 -12.34
CA LEU A 33 -10.26 -1.26 -13.03
C LEU A 33 -11.76 -0.90 -13.08
N LYS A 34 -12.64 -1.85 -12.75
CA LYS A 34 -14.09 -1.67 -12.69
C LYS A 34 -14.59 -1.21 -11.31
N GLU A 35 -13.72 -1.24 -10.30
CA GLU A 35 -14.04 -0.76 -8.96
C GLU A 35 -14.22 0.76 -8.96
N GLU A 36 -14.96 1.29 -7.98
CA GLU A 36 -15.16 2.73 -7.83
C GLU A 36 -13.84 3.47 -7.62
N ASP A 37 -12.93 2.87 -6.86
CA ASP A 37 -11.54 3.31 -6.69
C ASP A 37 -10.58 2.14 -6.96
N PRO A 38 -10.10 1.98 -8.22
CA PRO A 38 -9.17 0.92 -8.58
C PRO A 38 -7.83 0.99 -7.84
N ILE A 39 -7.36 2.19 -7.49
CA ILE A 39 -6.08 2.39 -6.79
C ILE A 39 -6.20 1.88 -5.36
N PHE A 40 -7.27 2.26 -4.67
CA PHE A 40 -7.57 1.75 -3.34
C PHE A 40 -7.76 0.23 -3.34
N ALA A 41 -8.57 -0.30 -4.27
CA ALA A 41 -8.84 -1.73 -4.36
C ALA A 41 -7.54 -2.54 -4.59
N PHE A 42 -6.66 -2.05 -5.46
CA PHE A 42 -5.36 -2.68 -5.72
C PHE A 42 -4.42 -2.63 -4.51
N ASN A 43 -4.28 -1.45 -3.88
CA ASN A 43 -3.47 -1.29 -2.67
C ASN A 43 -3.97 -2.18 -1.54
N LYS A 44 -5.29 -2.21 -1.33
CA LYS A 44 -5.93 -3.05 -0.31
C LYS A 44 -5.62 -4.53 -0.54
N ALA A 45 -5.70 -5.01 -1.79
CA ALA A 45 -5.37 -6.40 -2.11
C ALA A 45 -3.91 -6.74 -1.77
N ILE A 46 -2.96 -5.84 -2.04
CA ILE A 46 -1.55 -6.00 -1.64
C ILE A 46 -1.43 -6.02 -0.11
N ILE A 47 -2.11 -5.11 0.59
CA ILE A 47 -2.06 -5.03 2.05
C ILE A 47 -2.62 -6.31 2.68
N ASP A 48 -3.80 -6.75 2.25
CA ASP A 48 -4.45 -7.95 2.78
C ASP A 48 -3.58 -9.20 2.57
N ALA A 49 -2.91 -9.30 1.42
CA ALA A 49 -2.05 -10.44 1.09
C ALA A 49 -0.68 -10.42 1.77
N THR A 50 -0.23 -9.29 2.33
CA THR A 50 1.14 -9.14 2.86
C THR A 50 1.21 -8.66 4.30
N ALA A 51 0.06 -8.37 4.93
CA ALA A 51 -0.01 -7.79 6.28
C ALA A 51 0.56 -8.68 7.37
N ASP A 52 0.56 -10.00 7.22
CA ASP A 52 1.18 -10.95 8.15
C ASP A 52 2.71 -11.02 7.98
N LEU A 53 3.20 -10.74 6.78
CA LEU A 53 4.62 -10.83 6.40
C LEU A 53 5.40 -9.54 6.65
N CYS A 54 4.78 -8.38 6.45
CA CYS A 54 5.45 -7.09 6.48
C CYS A 54 5.32 -6.37 7.84
N ILE A 55 6.23 -5.43 8.07
CA ILE A 55 6.24 -4.56 9.24
C ILE A 55 5.70 -3.17 8.93
N ALA A 56 5.84 -2.74 7.67
CA ALA A 56 5.45 -1.43 7.21
C ALA A 56 5.05 -1.45 5.74
N TYR A 57 4.23 -0.46 5.37
CA TYR A 57 3.97 -0.10 3.98
C TYR A 57 4.59 1.27 3.72
N LYS A 58 5.16 1.44 2.53
CA LYS A 58 5.78 2.69 2.10
C LYS A 58 5.15 3.13 0.78
N PRO A 59 4.01 3.85 0.81
CA PRO A 59 3.47 4.44 -0.40
C PRO A 59 4.43 5.48 -0.97
N ASN A 60 4.59 5.50 -2.28
CA ASN A 60 5.42 6.48 -2.97
C ASN A 60 4.53 7.60 -3.53
N LEU A 61 4.61 8.76 -2.90
CA LEU A 61 3.72 9.89 -3.15
C LEU A 61 3.64 10.33 -4.61
N ALA A 62 4.76 10.22 -5.36
CA ALA A 62 4.81 10.62 -6.77
C ALA A 62 3.81 9.85 -7.65
N PHE A 63 3.51 8.59 -7.33
CA PHE A 63 2.52 7.80 -8.08
C PHE A 63 1.11 8.38 -7.91
N TYR A 64 0.76 8.80 -6.69
CA TYR A 64 -0.53 9.39 -6.34
C TYR A 64 -0.65 10.82 -6.87
N GLU A 65 0.37 11.65 -6.66
CA GLU A 65 0.42 13.03 -7.15
C GLU A 65 0.25 13.13 -8.67
N SER A 66 0.83 12.20 -9.42
CA SER A 66 0.75 12.19 -10.89
C SER A 66 -0.68 12.07 -11.43
N MET A 67 -1.63 11.62 -10.61
CA MET A 67 -3.05 11.44 -10.95
C MET A 67 -3.93 12.62 -10.51
N GLY A 68 -3.33 13.70 -10.00
CA GLY A 68 -4.03 14.90 -9.54
C GLY A 68 -4.92 14.63 -8.33
N VAL A 69 -6.06 15.32 -8.24
CA VAL A 69 -6.97 15.25 -7.08
C VAL A 69 -7.45 13.81 -6.82
N LYS A 70 -7.69 13.02 -7.87
CA LYS A 70 -8.13 11.63 -7.71
C LYS A 70 -7.07 10.76 -7.03
N GLY A 71 -5.79 10.97 -7.36
CA GLY A 71 -4.71 10.23 -6.71
C GLY A 71 -4.50 10.63 -5.26
N TRP A 72 -4.70 11.92 -4.93
CA TRP A 72 -4.70 12.38 -3.54
C TRP A 72 -5.84 11.79 -2.72
N ILE A 73 -7.06 11.73 -3.28
CA ILE A 73 -8.22 11.09 -2.62
C ILE A 73 -7.94 9.62 -2.36
N ALA A 74 -7.31 8.90 -3.31
CA ALA A 74 -6.96 7.49 -3.13
C ALA A 74 -5.79 7.26 -2.15
N PHE A 75 -5.04 8.30 -1.78
CA PHE A 75 -3.91 8.21 -0.86
C PHE A 75 -4.31 8.45 0.60
N GLU A 76 -5.31 9.30 0.85
CA GLU A 76 -5.85 9.63 2.18
C GLU A 76 -6.60 8.46 2.83
#